data_AF-A0A937NVM9-F1
#
_entry.id   AF-A0A937NVM9-F1
#
_cell.length_a   1.000
_cell.length_b   1.000
_cell.length_c   1.000
_cell.angle_alpha   90.00
_cell.angle_beta   90.00
_cell.angle_gamma   90.00
#
_symmetry.space_group_name_H-M   'P 1'
#
loop_
_entity.id
_entity.type
_entity.pdbx_description
1 polymer ?
#
loop_
_entity_poly.entity_id
_entity_poly.type
_entity_poly.pdbx_seq_one_letter_code
_entity_poly.pdbx_strand_id
1 'polypeptide(L)'
;MAGPTSKPSVLGISFVPLVWLPVLTFLTYLLSYLYLAAYHGRANLLNVIIHAGGTYTLLETTFYASHFLGHVPVHTVAALVFLGACYSLLSPGETVLWERRSAAMGTGILALLGLSFVGALVHFGYDDTVSFILQRKQTVTLHVRGGSWNLHMPSTMLLFAWVPVYVVAVSLICGRGTAWSTRGLAHYLAAVLLFIGVTILANGRETISALAVAVSDPRYQAHSVRELVTFSMVYFPIPLFFLLRPGGEPRGRSTRLLDPANTSVLCLAGIVVVVGVAYQCVVSLSAGIGALAHKPDFAHEGRLSVLYLLGSHFFEHVLDSIYFGLLVLWLYGLGVNRGGAAHEDA
;
A
#
# COMPACT_ATOMS: atom_id res chain seq x y z
N MET A 1 7.01 -45.79 34.78
CA MET A 1 6.74 -45.59 33.34
C MET A 1 5.76 -44.44 33.20
N ALA A 2 6.25 -43.22 32.99
CA ALA A 2 5.39 -42.06 32.75
C ALA A 2 5.03 -42.04 31.26
N GLY A 3 3.74 -42.22 30.95
CA GLY A 3 3.26 -42.20 29.58
C GLY A 3 3.46 -40.81 28.94
N PRO A 4 3.70 -40.74 27.62
CA PRO A 4 3.81 -39.47 26.92
C PRO A 4 2.47 -38.74 27.00
N THR A 5 2.40 -37.72 27.85
CA THR A 5 1.28 -36.77 27.84
C THR A 5 1.35 -35.99 26.53
N SER A 6 0.56 -36.40 25.55
CA SER A 6 0.36 -35.63 24.32
C SER A 6 -0.23 -34.28 24.70
N LYS A 7 0.60 -33.24 24.70
CA LYS A 7 0.10 -31.87 24.82
C LYS A 7 -0.83 -31.64 23.63
N PRO A 8 -2.07 -31.20 23.87
CA PRO A 8 -3.00 -30.91 22.77
C PRO A 8 -2.32 -29.94 21.82
N SER A 9 -2.36 -30.28 20.53
CA SER A 9 -1.80 -29.46 19.46
C SER A 9 -2.51 -28.10 19.47
N VAL A 10 -1.82 -27.07 19.98
CA VAL A 10 -2.28 -25.66 19.98
C VAL A 10 -2.30 -25.07 18.55
N LEU A 11 -2.34 -25.93 17.52
CA LEU A 11 -2.32 -25.59 16.10
C LEU A 11 -3.64 -24.97 15.60
N GLY A 12 -4.73 -25.03 16.38
CA GLY A 12 -6.05 -24.57 15.93
C GLY A 12 -6.32 -23.07 16.00
N ILE A 13 -5.69 -22.32 16.93
CA ILE A 13 -6.12 -20.94 17.23
C ILE A 13 -5.35 -19.89 16.41
N SER A 14 -4.08 -20.16 16.05
CA SER A 14 -3.22 -19.15 15.40
C SER A 14 -3.42 -19.01 13.89
N PHE A 15 -4.09 -19.95 13.23
CA PHE A 15 -4.23 -19.93 11.77
C PHE A 15 -5.46 -19.14 11.29
N VAL A 16 -6.52 -19.08 12.11
CA VAL A 16 -7.77 -18.38 11.78
C VAL A 16 -7.55 -16.89 11.51
N PRO A 17 -6.79 -16.11 12.33
CA PRO A 17 -6.58 -14.69 12.09
C PRO A 17 -5.83 -14.38 10.79
N LEU A 18 -4.94 -15.26 10.35
CA LEU A 18 -4.08 -15.01 9.19
C LEU A 18 -4.85 -15.07 7.87
N VAL A 19 -5.77 -16.04 7.74
CA VAL A 19 -6.63 -16.20 6.54
C VAL A 19 -7.53 -14.98 6.33
N TRP A 20 -7.83 -14.22 7.38
CA TRP A 20 -8.62 -12.99 7.27
C TRP A 20 -7.92 -11.86 6.52
N LEU A 21 -6.59 -11.87 6.38
CA LEU A 21 -5.87 -10.83 5.65
C LEU A 21 -6.26 -10.76 4.15
N PRO A 22 -6.12 -11.83 3.34
CA PRO A 22 -6.59 -11.79 1.95
C PRO A 22 -8.12 -11.65 1.85
N VAL A 23 -8.87 -12.18 2.83
CA VAL A 23 -10.32 -12.03 2.87
C VAL A 23 -10.71 -10.56 3.07
N LEU A 24 -9.98 -9.79 3.89
CA LEU A 24 -10.21 -8.37 4.08
C LEU A 24 -10.11 -7.60 2.76
N THR A 25 -9.08 -7.88 1.96
CA THR A 25 -8.91 -7.25 0.64
C THR A 25 -10.06 -7.62 -0.30
N PHE A 26 -10.44 -8.90 -0.35
CA PHE A 26 -11.59 -9.34 -1.16
C PHE A 26 -12.90 -8.67 -0.72
N LEU A 27 -13.19 -8.64 0.59
CA LEU A 27 -14.38 -8.00 1.14
C LEU A 27 -14.40 -6.50 0.87
N THR A 28 -13.24 -5.84 0.90
CA THR A 28 -13.11 -4.41 0.58
C THR A 28 -13.58 -4.14 -0.85
N TYR A 29 -13.12 -4.93 -1.83
CA TYR A 29 -13.58 -4.82 -3.21
C TYR A 29 -15.06 -5.18 -3.37
N LEU A 30 -15.52 -6.27 -2.75
CA LEU A 30 -16.90 -6.72 -2.85
C LEU A 30 -17.88 -5.69 -2.28
N LEU A 31 -17.64 -5.20 -1.06
CA LEU A 31 -18.50 -4.20 -0.43
C LEU A 31 -18.49 -2.88 -1.20
N SER A 32 -17.36 -2.51 -1.79
CA SER A 32 -17.26 -1.32 -2.64
C SER A 32 -18.02 -1.48 -3.94
N TYR A 33 -17.96 -2.66 -4.57
CA TYR A 33 -18.77 -2.98 -5.74
C TYR A 33 -20.25 -2.89 -5.42
N LEU A 34 -20.69 -3.56 -4.34
CA LEU A 34 -22.09 -3.58 -3.92
C LEU A 34 -22.62 -2.19 -3.60
N TYR A 35 -21.81 -1.38 -2.90
CA TYR A 35 -22.13 0.02 -2.62
C TYR A 35 -22.29 0.83 -3.92
N LEU A 36 -21.33 0.74 -4.85
CA LEU A 36 -21.41 1.48 -6.12
C LEU A 36 -22.59 0.98 -6.98
N ALA A 37 -22.89 -0.32 -6.94
CA ALA A 37 -23.99 -0.93 -7.69
C ALA A 37 -25.34 -0.43 -7.18
N ALA A 38 -25.49 -0.35 -5.86
CA ALA A 38 -26.64 0.27 -5.21
C ALA A 38 -26.75 1.77 -5.54
N TYR A 39 -25.63 2.50 -5.47
CA TYR A 39 -25.58 3.94 -5.78
C TYR A 39 -26.04 4.23 -7.22
N HIS A 40 -25.57 3.45 -8.19
CA HIS A 40 -25.91 3.63 -9.61
C HIS A 40 -27.22 2.92 -10.03
N GLY A 41 -27.88 2.20 -9.12
CA GLY A 41 -29.07 1.41 -9.43
C GLY A 41 -28.84 0.32 -10.49
N ARG A 42 -27.63 -0.24 -10.56
CA ARG A 42 -27.20 -1.19 -11.60
C ARG A 42 -26.40 -2.34 -11.01
N ALA A 43 -26.77 -3.57 -11.35
CA ALA A 43 -26.02 -4.76 -10.95
C ALA A 43 -24.69 -4.93 -11.70
N ASN A 44 -24.64 -4.53 -12.98
CA ASN A 44 -23.42 -4.59 -13.79
C ASN A 44 -22.84 -3.17 -13.98
N LEU A 45 -21.70 -2.92 -13.34
CA LEU A 45 -21.00 -1.64 -13.38
C LEU A 45 -19.90 -1.54 -14.45
N LEU A 46 -19.58 -2.62 -15.19
CA LEU A 46 -18.38 -2.64 -16.05
C LEU A 46 -18.30 -1.48 -17.04
N ASN A 47 -19.45 -1.08 -17.61
CA ASN A 47 -19.57 0.03 -18.55
C ASN A 47 -20.21 1.29 -17.93
N VAL A 48 -20.26 1.38 -16.60
CA VAL A 48 -20.81 2.53 -15.88
C VAL A 48 -19.66 3.43 -15.49
N ILE A 49 -19.75 4.72 -15.80
CA ILE A 49 -18.78 5.72 -15.37
C ILE A 49 -18.82 5.81 -13.84
N ILE A 50 -17.72 5.43 -13.20
CA ILE A 50 -17.61 5.48 -11.73
C ILE A 50 -16.47 6.38 -11.24
N HIS A 51 -15.47 6.65 -12.09
CA HIS A 51 -14.29 7.39 -11.69
C HIS A 51 -14.65 8.78 -11.21
N ALA A 52 -13.99 9.26 -10.14
CA ALA A 52 -14.30 10.55 -9.54
C ALA A 52 -14.13 11.74 -10.50
N GLY A 53 -13.32 11.58 -11.55
CA GLY A 53 -13.16 12.55 -12.63
C GLY A 53 -14.30 12.56 -13.68
N GLY A 54 -15.27 11.64 -13.60
CA GLY A 54 -16.44 11.60 -14.50
C GLY A 54 -16.18 11.04 -15.89
N THR A 55 -15.01 10.45 -16.14
CA THR A 55 -14.58 10.03 -17.48
C THR A 55 -14.59 8.52 -17.68
N TYR A 56 -14.18 7.75 -16.68
CA TYR A 56 -13.88 6.33 -16.85
C TYR A 56 -14.93 5.41 -16.23
N THR A 57 -15.21 4.34 -16.97
CA THR A 57 -16.03 3.22 -16.52
C THR A 57 -15.35 2.42 -15.41
N LEU A 58 -16.06 1.50 -14.73
CA LEU A 58 -15.43 0.60 -13.75
C LEU A 58 -14.30 -0.22 -14.38
N LEU A 59 -14.50 -0.73 -15.60
CA LEU A 59 -13.48 -1.52 -16.29
C LEU A 59 -12.22 -0.68 -16.54
N GLU A 60 -12.39 0.52 -17.10
CA GLU A 60 -11.28 1.44 -17.35
C GLU A 60 -10.62 1.93 -16.06
N THR A 61 -11.39 2.16 -14.99
CA THR A 61 -10.87 2.53 -13.67
C THR A 61 -10.03 1.41 -13.08
N THR A 62 -10.50 0.16 -13.19
CA THR A 62 -9.79 -1.04 -12.71
C THR A 62 -8.48 -1.27 -13.46
N PHE A 63 -8.47 -0.99 -14.76
CA PHE A 63 -7.31 -1.14 -15.64
C PHE A 63 -6.73 0.22 -16.06
N TYR A 64 -6.70 1.19 -15.14
CA TYR A 64 -6.23 2.54 -15.43
C TYR A 64 -4.69 2.57 -15.54
N ALA A 65 -4.17 2.05 -16.65
CA ALA A 65 -2.77 1.71 -16.80
C ALA A 65 -1.83 2.93 -16.78
N SER A 66 -2.20 4.08 -17.37
CA SER A 66 -1.35 5.27 -17.33
C SER A 66 -1.23 5.84 -15.92
N HIS A 67 -2.33 5.82 -15.16
CA HIS A 67 -2.35 6.21 -13.75
C HIS A 67 -1.45 5.30 -12.90
N PHE A 68 -1.59 3.97 -13.04
CA PHE A 68 -0.71 2.99 -12.39
C PHE A 68 0.77 3.26 -12.65
N LEU A 69 1.16 3.53 -13.91
CA LEU A 69 2.55 3.82 -14.26
C LEU A 69 3.08 5.08 -13.57
N GLY A 70 2.22 6.09 -13.40
CA GLY A 70 2.52 7.27 -12.59
C GLY A 70 2.71 6.96 -11.10
N HIS A 71 2.15 5.87 -10.59
CA HIS A 71 2.20 5.49 -9.18
C HIS A 71 3.37 4.57 -8.82
N VAL A 72 4.05 3.98 -9.81
CA VAL A 72 5.20 3.10 -9.60
C VAL A 72 6.23 3.68 -8.60
N PRO A 73 6.63 4.96 -8.67
CA PRO A 73 7.57 5.52 -7.70
C PRO A 73 7.06 5.48 -6.25
N VAL A 74 5.80 5.87 -6.03
CA VAL A 74 5.14 5.89 -4.71
C VAL A 74 5.09 4.49 -4.13
N HIS A 75 4.62 3.53 -4.92
CA HIS A 75 4.47 2.15 -4.46
C HIS A 75 5.80 1.44 -4.25
N THR A 76 6.85 1.85 -4.96
CA THR A 76 8.22 1.39 -4.69
C THR A 76 8.70 1.89 -3.32
N VAL A 77 8.49 3.17 -2.99
CA VAL A 77 8.81 3.72 -1.65
C VAL A 77 8.00 2.99 -0.57
N ALA A 78 6.69 2.84 -0.76
CA ALA A 78 5.82 2.13 0.17
C ALA A 78 6.27 0.68 0.40
N ALA A 79 6.64 -0.04 -0.67
CA ALA A 79 7.12 -1.42 -0.59
C ALA A 79 8.43 -1.52 0.19
N LEU A 80 9.36 -0.57 0.01
CA LEU A 80 10.62 -0.54 0.75
C LEU A 80 10.41 -0.23 2.23
N VAL A 81 9.52 0.73 2.57
CA VAL A 81 9.11 1.00 3.96
C VAL A 81 8.50 -0.25 4.60
N PHE A 82 7.60 -0.91 3.88
CA PHE A 82 6.92 -2.12 4.34
C PHE A 82 7.85 -3.30 4.56
N LEU A 83 8.75 -3.53 3.61
CA LEU A 83 9.75 -4.58 3.73
C LEU A 83 10.74 -4.27 4.86
N GLY A 84 11.12 -3.00 5.02
CA GLY A 84 11.93 -2.52 6.15
C GLY A 84 11.25 -2.82 7.48
N ALA A 85 9.98 -2.46 7.65
CA ALA A 85 9.20 -2.79 8.85
C ALA A 85 9.16 -4.31 9.10
N CYS A 86 8.87 -5.10 8.07
CA CYS A 86 8.80 -6.55 8.18
C CYS A 86 10.14 -7.16 8.61
N TYR A 87 11.26 -6.81 7.99
CA TYR A 87 12.59 -7.30 8.39
C TYR A 87 13.02 -6.80 9.77
N SER A 88 12.60 -5.60 10.15
CA SER A 88 12.91 -5.05 11.46
C SER A 88 12.05 -5.60 12.59
N LEU A 89 10.84 -6.09 12.33
CA LEU A 89 9.88 -6.44 13.40
C LEU A 89 9.51 -7.92 13.42
N LEU A 90 9.57 -8.60 12.27
CA LEU A 90 9.19 -10.00 12.13
C LEU A 90 10.42 -10.89 12.16
N SER A 91 10.26 -12.08 12.74
CA SER A 91 11.30 -13.11 12.66
C SER A 91 11.37 -13.66 11.22
N PRO A 92 12.56 -13.88 10.64
CA PRO A 92 12.68 -14.50 9.32
C PRO A 92 11.99 -15.87 9.31
N GLY A 93 11.13 -16.11 8.32
CA GLY A 93 10.57 -17.43 8.05
C GLY A 93 11.61 -18.33 7.36
N GLU A 94 11.31 -19.64 7.31
CA GLU A 94 12.15 -20.60 6.60
C GLU A 94 12.27 -20.30 5.10
N THR A 95 13.44 -20.60 4.55
CA THR A 95 14.01 -19.99 3.35
C THR A 95 13.79 -20.79 2.06
N VAL A 96 13.50 -22.09 2.18
CA VAL A 96 13.71 -23.08 1.09
C VAL A 96 12.71 -22.95 -0.08
N LEU A 97 11.52 -22.38 0.13
CA LEU A 97 10.49 -22.29 -0.93
C LEU A 97 10.52 -21.01 -1.77
N TRP A 98 11.41 -20.05 -1.45
CA TRP A 98 11.36 -18.71 -2.03
C TRP A 98 12.15 -18.52 -3.32
N GLU A 99 13.18 -19.33 -3.56
CA GLU A 99 14.08 -19.12 -4.70
C GLU A 99 13.38 -19.26 -6.06
N ARG A 100 12.66 -20.36 -6.29
CA ARG A 100 11.87 -20.58 -7.52
C ARG A 100 10.73 -19.57 -7.68
N ARG A 101 10.18 -19.06 -6.58
CA ARG A 101 9.07 -18.10 -6.59
C ARG A 101 9.54 -16.68 -6.87
N SER A 102 10.75 -16.33 -6.45
CA SER A 102 11.34 -15.00 -6.66
C SER A 102 11.51 -14.70 -8.15
N ALA A 103 12.03 -15.64 -8.94
CA ALA A 103 12.13 -15.46 -10.40
C ALA A 103 10.75 -15.21 -11.04
N ALA A 104 9.73 -15.99 -10.66
CA ALA A 104 8.38 -15.82 -11.16
C ALA A 104 7.76 -14.47 -10.77
N MET A 105 8.00 -13.98 -9.54
CA MET A 105 7.55 -12.66 -9.10
C MET A 105 8.23 -11.53 -9.89
N GLY A 106 9.54 -11.63 -10.10
CA GLY A 106 10.30 -10.68 -10.93
C GLY A 106 9.77 -10.65 -12.37
N THR A 107 9.54 -11.81 -12.99
CA THR A 107 8.91 -11.91 -14.32
C THR A 107 7.49 -11.32 -14.30
N GLY A 108 6.71 -11.56 -13.25
CA GLY A 108 5.37 -10.99 -13.08
C GLY A 108 5.38 -9.46 -13.02
N ILE A 109 6.35 -8.85 -12.33
CA ILE A 109 6.52 -7.38 -12.29
C ILE A 109 6.83 -6.85 -13.67
N LEU A 110 7.79 -7.46 -14.38
CA LEU A 110 8.17 -7.03 -15.73
C LEU A 110 7.00 -7.16 -16.72
N ALA A 111 6.26 -8.26 -16.64
CA ALA A 111 5.06 -8.47 -17.45
C ALA A 111 3.97 -7.43 -17.13
N LEU A 112 3.70 -7.16 -15.84
CA LEU A 112 2.73 -6.17 -15.41
C LEU A 112 3.10 -4.76 -15.92
N LEU A 113 4.36 -4.35 -15.75
CA LEU A 113 4.84 -3.04 -16.22
C LEU A 113 4.80 -2.94 -17.75
N GLY A 114 5.27 -3.98 -18.46
CA GLY A 114 5.28 -4.00 -19.92
C GLY A 114 3.88 -3.98 -20.52
N LEU A 115 2.97 -4.84 -20.03
CA LEU A 115 1.58 -4.88 -20.48
C LEU A 115 0.84 -3.59 -20.13
N SER A 116 1.06 -3.01 -18.95
CA SER A 116 0.45 -1.73 -18.58
C SER A 116 0.98 -0.60 -19.44
N PHE A 117 2.28 -0.58 -19.76
CA PHE A 117 2.85 0.43 -20.67
C PHE A 117 2.24 0.33 -22.08
N VAL A 118 2.18 -0.87 -22.65
CA VAL A 118 1.56 -1.09 -23.97
C VAL A 118 0.07 -0.73 -23.93
N GLY A 119 -0.66 -1.21 -22.92
CA GLY A 119 -2.08 -0.90 -22.73
C GLY A 119 -2.32 0.60 -22.57
N ALA A 120 -1.44 1.30 -21.86
CA ALA A 120 -1.54 2.74 -21.67
C ALA A 120 -1.34 3.51 -22.97
N LEU A 121 -0.34 3.14 -23.77
CA LEU A 121 -0.09 3.74 -25.08
C LEU A 121 -1.26 3.53 -26.05
N VAL A 122 -1.84 2.32 -26.07
CA VAL A 122 -2.94 1.97 -26.98
C VAL A 122 -4.25 2.66 -26.58
N HIS A 123 -4.58 2.71 -25.29
CA HIS A 123 -5.88 3.22 -24.83
C HIS A 123 -5.88 4.71 -24.49
N PHE A 124 -4.83 5.22 -23.86
CA PHE A 124 -4.73 6.61 -23.40
C PHE A 124 -3.81 7.48 -24.26
N GLY A 125 -2.98 6.88 -25.11
CA GLY A 125 -2.06 7.58 -25.99
C GLY A 125 -0.71 7.91 -25.37
N TYR A 126 0.22 8.35 -26.22
CA TYR A 126 1.60 8.64 -25.85
C TYR A 126 1.71 9.78 -24.83
N ASP A 127 1.04 10.91 -25.10
CA ASP A 127 1.18 12.12 -24.27
C ASP A 127 0.67 11.89 -22.83
N ASP A 128 -0.45 11.19 -22.66
CA ASP A 128 -1.00 10.84 -21.35
C ASP A 128 -0.04 9.93 -20.58
N THR A 129 0.37 8.84 -21.22
CA THR A 129 1.25 7.82 -20.63
C THR A 129 2.57 8.43 -20.17
N VAL A 130 3.24 9.18 -21.04
CA VAL A 130 4.53 9.80 -20.73
C VAL A 130 4.38 10.88 -19.67
N SER A 131 3.30 11.66 -19.69
CA SER A 131 3.07 12.70 -18.69
C SER A 131 2.85 12.15 -17.29
N PHE A 132 2.20 10.98 -17.14
CA PHE A 132 2.11 10.29 -15.85
C PHE A 132 3.48 9.75 -15.40
N ILE A 133 4.20 9.04 -16.27
CA ILE A 133 5.54 8.50 -15.95
C ILE A 133 6.49 9.61 -15.49
N LEU A 134 6.48 10.75 -16.19
CA LEU A 134 7.33 11.90 -15.89
C LEU A 134 6.80 12.80 -14.76
N GLN A 135 5.71 12.41 -14.08
CA GLN A 135 5.12 13.18 -12.97
C GLN A 135 4.76 14.63 -13.37
N ARG A 136 4.22 14.80 -14.59
CA ARG A 136 3.73 16.09 -15.11
C ARG A 136 2.21 16.17 -15.11
N LYS A 137 1.54 15.06 -14.79
CA LYS A 137 0.09 14.92 -14.76
C LYS A 137 -0.34 14.40 -13.40
N GLN A 138 -1.33 15.06 -12.82
CA GLN A 138 -1.89 14.73 -11.50
C GLN A 138 -3.23 14.00 -11.63
N THR A 139 -4.06 14.41 -12.58
CA THR A 139 -5.36 13.78 -12.87
C THR A 139 -5.57 13.75 -14.39
N VAL A 140 -6.65 13.13 -14.84
CA VAL A 140 -7.05 13.04 -16.26
C VAL A 140 -6.97 14.37 -17.02
N THR A 141 -7.29 15.48 -16.37
CA THR A 141 -7.35 16.81 -17.00
C THR A 141 -6.28 17.78 -16.51
N LEU A 142 -5.59 17.48 -15.40
CA LEU A 142 -4.74 18.43 -14.72
C LEU A 142 -3.25 18.09 -14.88
N HIS A 143 -2.54 18.97 -15.59
CA HIS A 143 -1.09 18.96 -15.69
C HIS A 143 -0.49 19.91 -14.67
N VAL A 144 0.29 19.38 -13.74
CA VAL A 144 1.04 20.16 -12.74
C VAL A 144 2.42 19.57 -12.59
N ARG A 145 3.40 20.43 -12.27
CA ARG A 145 4.73 19.97 -11.91
C ARG A 145 4.67 19.11 -10.64
N GLY A 146 5.34 17.96 -10.67
CA GLY A 146 5.28 16.97 -9.61
C GLY A 146 4.06 16.05 -9.67
N GLY A 147 3.04 16.39 -10.48
CA GLY A 147 1.98 15.49 -10.92
C GLY A 147 1.39 14.61 -9.82
N SER A 148 1.25 13.32 -10.12
CA SER A 148 0.76 12.31 -9.19
C SER A 148 1.68 12.17 -7.96
N TRP A 149 3.00 12.27 -8.09
CA TRP A 149 3.92 12.21 -6.95
C TRP A 149 3.56 13.20 -5.83
N ASN A 150 3.24 14.46 -6.17
CA ASN A 150 2.85 15.45 -5.16
C ASN A 150 1.51 15.13 -4.50
N LEU A 151 0.58 14.53 -5.25
CA LEU A 151 -0.72 14.09 -4.75
C LEU A 151 -0.57 13.00 -3.68
N HIS A 152 0.40 12.08 -3.85
CA HIS A 152 0.70 10.99 -2.90
C HIS A 152 1.72 11.33 -1.82
N MET A 153 2.36 12.49 -1.90
CA MET A 153 3.45 12.88 -1.00
C MET A 153 3.02 12.83 0.47
N PRO A 154 1.85 13.37 0.89
CA PRO A 154 1.48 13.36 2.31
C PRO A 154 1.23 11.96 2.86
N SER A 155 0.61 11.05 2.08
CA SER A 155 0.37 9.67 2.53
C SER A 155 1.70 8.94 2.63
N THR A 156 2.56 9.09 1.64
CA THR A 156 3.90 8.48 1.61
C THR A 156 4.75 8.91 2.80
N MET A 157 4.70 10.18 3.22
CA MET A 157 5.37 10.65 4.42
C MET A 157 4.84 9.96 5.69
N LEU A 158 3.51 9.85 5.82
CA LEU A 158 2.89 9.17 6.96
C LEU A 158 3.12 7.65 6.96
N LEU A 159 3.35 7.02 5.80
CA LEU A 159 3.66 5.59 5.72
C LEU A 159 4.90 5.20 6.52
N PHE A 160 5.91 6.06 6.62
CA PHE A 160 7.11 5.80 7.42
C PHE A 160 6.80 5.55 8.91
N ALA A 161 5.76 6.19 9.45
CA ALA A 161 5.28 5.96 10.80
C ALA A 161 4.17 4.89 10.86
N TRP A 162 3.27 4.89 9.88
CA TRP A 162 2.10 4.01 9.86
C TRP A 162 2.44 2.54 9.68
N VAL A 163 3.35 2.22 8.77
CA VAL A 163 3.64 0.84 8.40
C VAL A 163 4.24 0.03 9.56
N PRO A 164 5.21 0.52 10.35
CA PRO A 164 5.64 -0.16 11.57
C PRO A 164 4.49 -0.45 12.53
N VAL A 165 3.62 0.54 12.78
CA VAL A 165 2.47 0.41 13.69
C VAL A 165 1.50 -0.65 13.19
N TYR A 166 1.19 -0.64 11.89
CA TYR A 166 0.33 -1.62 11.24
C TYR A 166 0.90 -3.04 11.34
N VAL A 167 2.19 -3.23 11.03
CA VAL A 167 2.86 -4.54 11.09
C VAL A 167 2.83 -5.09 12.51
N VAL A 168 3.13 -4.28 13.53
CA VAL A 168 3.05 -4.71 14.93
C VAL A 168 1.62 -5.07 15.32
N ALA A 169 0.64 -4.22 14.98
CA ALA A 169 -0.75 -4.47 15.32
C ALA A 169 -1.25 -5.80 14.71
N VAL A 170 -1.01 -6.03 13.42
CA VAL A 170 -1.40 -7.30 12.75
C VAL A 170 -0.65 -8.49 13.33
N SER A 171 0.66 -8.35 13.60
CA SER A 171 1.46 -9.40 14.23
C SER A 171 0.88 -9.80 15.59
N LEU A 172 0.54 -8.83 16.44
CA LEU A 172 -0.07 -9.08 17.74
C LEU A 172 -1.45 -9.74 17.63
N ILE A 173 -2.31 -9.29 16.71
CA ILE A 173 -3.63 -9.90 16.44
C ILE A 173 -3.46 -11.36 15.98
N CYS A 174 -2.43 -11.66 15.19
CA CYS A 174 -2.08 -13.02 14.78
C CYS A 174 -1.32 -13.83 15.85
N GLY A 175 -1.14 -13.29 17.06
CA GLY A 175 -0.42 -13.96 18.15
C GLY A 175 1.07 -14.18 17.86
N ARG A 176 1.67 -13.33 17.02
CA ARG A 176 3.08 -13.37 16.64
C ARG A 176 3.88 -12.36 17.46
N GLY A 177 5.04 -12.81 17.96
CA GLY A 177 5.97 -11.93 18.65
C GLY A 177 6.64 -10.97 17.67
N THR A 178 6.91 -9.75 18.13
CA THR A 178 7.67 -8.74 17.38
C THR A 178 8.96 -8.43 18.10
N ALA A 179 10.07 -8.36 17.38
CA ALA A 179 11.36 -8.00 17.94
C ALA A 179 12.08 -7.05 17.01
N TRP A 180 12.53 -5.90 17.54
CA TRP A 180 13.24 -4.92 16.74
C TRP A 180 14.60 -5.45 16.27
N SER A 181 14.93 -5.17 15.02
CA SER A 181 16.17 -5.55 14.37
C SER A 181 16.62 -4.47 13.41
N THR A 182 17.93 -4.33 13.24
CA THR A 182 18.55 -3.46 12.24
C THR A 182 18.47 -4.01 10.81
N ARG A 183 18.02 -5.26 10.62
CA ARG A 183 17.91 -5.91 9.30
C ARG A 183 17.07 -5.12 8.29
N GLY A 184 16.05 -4.40 8.75
CA GLY A 184 15.21 -3.57 7.91
C GLY A 184 15.78 -2.19 7.58
N LEU A 185 16.85 -1.75 8.25
CA LEU A 185 17.35 -0.38 8.14
C LEU A 185 17.80 -0.01 6.72
N ALA A 186 18.44 -0.95 6.00
CA ALA A 186 18.85 -0.73 4.62
C ALA A 186 17.66 -0.42 3.69
N HIS A 187 16.53 -1.10 3.90
CA HIS A 187 15.30 -0.86 3.13
C HIS A 187 14.66 0.48 3.47
N TYR A 188 14.65 0.88 4.75
CA TYR A 188 14.21 2.23 5.15
C TYR A 188 15.09 3.31 4.54
N LEU A 189 16.42 3.15 4.58
CA LEU A 189 17.33 4.12 3.98
C LEU A 189 17.10 4.22 2.46
N ALA A 190 16.94 3.08 1.78
CA ALA A 190 16.59 3.06 0.35
C ALA A 190 15.26 3.78 0.08
N ALA A 191 14.24 3.58 0.93
CA ALA A 191 12.96 4.27 0.82
C ALA A 191 13.10 5.79 0.99
N VAL A 192 13.87 6.25 1.98
CA VAL A 192 14.13 7.69 2.22
C VAL A 192 14.87 8.30 1.04
N LEU A 193 15.93 7.65 0.57
CA LEU A 193 16.73 8.13 -0.56
C LEU A 193 15.89 8.19 -1.84
N LEU A 194 15.05 7.18 -2.09
CA LEU A 194 14.14 7.16 -3.24
C LEU A 194 13.08 8.27 -3.11
N PHE A 195 12.46 8.44 -1.94
CA PHE A 195 11.49 9.50 -1.69
C PHE A 195 12.08 10.89 -1.96
N ILE A 196 13.27 11.18 -1.41
CA ILE A 196 13.97 12.44 -1.64
C ILE A 196 14.33 12.59 -3.12
N GLY A 197 14.90 11.55 -3.73
CA GLY A 197 15.33 11.56 -5.13
C GLY A 197 14.17 11.82 -6.09
N VAL A 198 13.04 11.14 -5.93
CA VAL A 198 11.84 11.34 -6.76
C VAL A 198 11.24 12.71 -6.51
N THR A 199 11.19 13.19 -5.27
CA THR A 199 10.69 14.54 -4.95
C THR A 199 11.51 15.62 -5.66
N ILE A 200 12.85 15.51 -5.62
CA ILE A 200 13.75 16.44 -6.32
C ILE A 200 13.60 16.30 -7.83
N LEU A 201 13.51 15.09 -8.37
CA LEU A 201 13.36 14.87 -9.80
C LEU A 201 12.05 15.47 -10.34
N ALA A 202 10.95 15.26 -9.63
CA ALA A 202 9.62 15.68 -10.04
C ALA A 202 9.42 17.20 -9.89
N ASN A 203 10.02 17.83 -8.86
CA ASN A 203 9.80 19.24 -8.52
C ASN A 203 10.99 20.16 -8.80
N GLY A 204 12.18 19.64 -9.04
CA GLY A 204 13.42 20.41 -9.26
C GLY A 204 13.64 21.51 -8.23
N ARG A 205 13.82 22.75 -8.69
CA ARG A 205 14.05 23.92 -7.81
C ARG A 205 12.87 24.27 -6.90
N GLU A 206 11.67 23.79 -7.21
CA GLU A 206 10.45 24.09 -6.44
C GLU A 206 10.19 23.06 -5.32
N THR A 207 11.10 22.12 -5.08
CA THR A 207 10.93 21.01 -4.11
C THR A 207 10.39 21.46 -2.74
N ILE A 208 10.94 22.52 -2.15
CA ILE A 208 10.49 23.02 -0.84
C ILE A 208 9.08 23.61 -0.90
N SER A 209 8.77 24.36 -1.97
CA SER A 209 7.42 24.90 -2.19
C SER A 209 6.41 23.79 -2.41
N ALA A 210 6.76 22.79 -3.24
CA ALA A 210 5.93 21.62 -3.49
C ALA A 210 5.61 20.86 -2.22
N LEU A 211 6.58 20.69 -1.30
CA LEU A 211 6.35 20.08 0.00
C LEU A 211 5.40 20.91 0.87
N ALA A 212 5.57 22.24 0.91
CA ALA A 212 4.69 23.12 1.66
C ALA A 212 3.24 23.04 1.14
N VAL A 213 3.05 23.07 -0.18
CA VAL A 213 1.74 22.90 -0.80
C VAL A 213 1.19 21.49 -0.54
N ALA A 214 2.02 20.45 -0.67
CA ALA A 214 1.65 19.06 -0.39
C ALA A 214 1.00 18.92 0.99
N VAL A 215 1.56 19.56 2.03
CA VAL A 215 1.05 19.46 3.42
C VAL A 215 -0.09 20.41 3.75
N SER A 216 -0.32 21.48 2.97
CA SER A 216 -1.37 22.47 3.25
C SER A 216 -2.59 22.35 2.36
N ASP A 217 -2.45 21.82 1.13
CA ASP A 217 -3.56 21.77 0.18
C ASP A 217 -4.61 20.72 0.61
N PRO A 218 -5.88 21.12 0.81
CA PRO A 218 -6.94 20.21 1.23
C PRO A 218 -7.19 19.04 0.27
N ARG A 219 -6.90 19.19 -1.03
CA ARG A 219 -7.05 18.12 -2.03
C ARG A 219 -6.01 17.03 -1.83
N TYR A 220 -4.76 17.42 -1.56
CA TYR A 220 -3.69 16.49 -1.26
C TYR A 220 -3.93 15.76 0.06
N GLN A 221 -4.40 16.47 1.09
CA GLN A 221 -4.80 15.84 2.35
C GLN A 221 -5.97 14.85 2.16
N ALA A 222 -6.96 15.22 1.35
CA ALA A 222 -8.15 14.40 1.11
C ALA A 222 -7.79 13.09 0.38
N HIS A 223 -6.94 13.19 -0.62
CA HIS A 223 -6.42 12.03 -1.32
C HIS A 223 -5.54 11.18 -0.39
N SER A 224 -4.66 11.80 0.41
CA SER A 224 -3.80 11.10 1.36
C SER A 224 -4.57 10.22 2.35
N VAL A 225 -5.70 10.68 2.88
CA VAL A 225 -6.56 9.86 3.76
C VAL A 225 -7.10 8.64 3.02
N ARG A 226 -7.55 8.79 1.77
CA ARG A 226 -8.03 7.66 0.96
C ARG A 226 -6.92 6.66 0.67
N GLU A 227 -5.71 7.15 0.39
CA GLU A 227 -4.53 6.33 0.22
C GLU A 227 -4.20 5.51 1.47
N LEU A 228 -4.12 6.15 2.64
CA LEU A 228 -3.81 5.45 3.89
C LEU A 228 -4.81 4.32 4.21
N VAL A 229 -6.10 4.56 3.94
CA VAL A 229 -7.13 3.51 4.07
C VAL A 229 -6.92 2.41 3.02
N THR A 230 -6.65 2.79 1.77
CA THR A 230 -6.42 1.87 0.65
C THR A 230 -5.21 0.96 0.90
N PHE A 231 -4.09 1.51 1.37
CA PHE A 231 -2.91 0.74 1.75
C PHE A 231 -3.25 -0.32 2.81
N SER A 232 -3.95 0.06 3.87
CA SER A 232 -4.26 -0.82 4.99
C SER A 232 -5.27 -1.93 4.68
N MET A 233 -6.20 -1.68 3.76
CA MET A 233 -7.28 -2.62 3.43
C MET A 233 -6.95 -3.51 2.23
N VAL A 234 -6.12 -3.00 1.30
CA VAL A 234 -5.87 -3.66 0.02
C VAL A 234 -4.42 -4.07 -0.16
N TYR A 235 -3.46 -3.21 0.18
CA TYR A 235 -2.05 -3.42 -0.20
C TYR A 235 -1.32 -4.30 0.80
N PHE A 236 -1.40 -3.95 2.08
CA PHE A 236 -0.65 -4.61 3.15
C PHE A 236 -1.10 -6.04 3.49
N PRO A 237 -2.41 -6.37 3.48
CA PRO A 237 -2.85 -7.69 3.93
C PRO A 237 -2.27 -8.85 3.12
N ILE A 238 -2.18 -8.72 1.79
CA ILE A 238 -1.70 -9.79 0.90
C ILE A 238 -0.24 -10.19 1.20
N PRO A 239 0.76 -9.30 1.14
CA PRO A 239 2.13 -9.68 1.46
C PRO A 239 2.30 -10.10 2.92
N LEU A 240 1.61 -9.46 3.89
CA LEU A 240 1.67 -9.90 5.29
C LEU A 240 1.14 -11.33 5.48
N PHE A 241 0.10 -11.73 4.76
CA PHE A 241 -0.37 -13.12 4.76
C PHE A 241 0.76 -14.10 4.46
N PHE A 242 1.56 -13.81 3.42
CA PHE A 242 2.67 -14.67 3.03
C PHE A 242 3.86 -14.59 4.00
N LEU A 243 4.15 -13.41 4.54
CA LEU A 243 5.28 -13.19 5.45
C LEU A 243 5.03 -13.75 6.87
N LEU A 244 3.78 -13.74 7.33
CA LEU A 244 3.39 -14.28 8.64
C LEU A 244 2.98 -15.75 8.59
N ARG A 245 2.93 -16.36 7.39
CA ARG A 245 2.60 -17.78 7.23
C ARG A 245 3.66 -18.64 7.94
N PRO A 246 3.25 -19.56 8.83
CA PRO A 246 4.21 -20.43 9.52
C PRO A 246 4.94 -21.31 8.50
N GLY A 247 6.25 -21.11 8.37
CA GLY A 247 7.16 -21.97 7.60
C GLY A 247 7.76 -23.11 8.42
N GLY A 248 7.81 -22.99 9.75
CA GLY A 248 8.37 -23.98 10.67
C GLY A 248 7.81 -23.86 12.08
N GLU A 249 8.16 -24.79 12.97
CA GLU A 249 7.74 -24.75 14.38
C GLU A 249 8.07 -23.39 15.00
N PRO A 250 7.14 -22.78 15.77
CA PRO A 250 7.42 -21.53 16.46
C PRO A 250 8.60 -21.75 17.41
N ARG A 251 9.81 -21.33 16.98
CA ARG A 251 10.98 -21.23 17.86
C ARG A 251 10.50 -20.49 19.10
N GLY A 252 10.59 -21.19 20.24
CA GLY A 252 9.72 -21.03 21.41
C GLY A 252 9.25 -19.60 21.64
N ARG A 253 7.93 -19.43 21.86
CA ARG A 253 7.28 -18.15 22.21
C ARG A 253 8.20 -17.34 23.14
N SER A 254 8.96 -16.40 22.58
CA SER A 254 9.55 -15.35 23.38
C SER A 254 8.36 -14.58 23.93
N THR A 255 8.08 -14.77 25.22
CA THR A 255 6.96 -14.14 25.93
C THR A 255 7.17 -12.64 26.12
N ARG A 256 8.30 -12.08 25.69
CA ARG A 256 8.53 -10.63 25.69
C ARG A 256 7.76 -10.02 24.53
N LEU A 257 6.52 -9.66 24.84
CA LEU A 257 5.56 -9.08 23.91
C LEU A 257 6.10 -7.84 23.20
N LEU A 258 6.89 -6.99 23.85
CA LEU A 258 7.67 -5.88 23.27
C LEU A 258 8.74 -5.42 24.29
N ASP A 259 9.90 -4.94 23.83
CA ASP A 259 10.87 -4.21 24.68
C ASP A 259 10.30 -2.82 25.04
N PRO A 260 10.39 -2.34 26.29
CA PRO A 260 9.95 -1.00 26.67
C PRO A 260 10.47 0.13 25.75
N ALA A 261 11.72 0.06 25.30
CA ALA A 261 12.30 1.06 24.41
C ALA A 261 11.66 1.04 23.00
N ASN A 262 11.30 -0.15 22.51
CA ASN A 262 10.60 -0.29 21.23
C ASN A 262 9.14 0.15 21.34
N THR A 263 8.54 -0.05 22.51
CA THR A 263 7.17 0.38 22.79
C THR A 263 7.05 1.89 22.73
N SER A 264 7.99 2.65 23.28
CA SER A 264 7.93 4.12 23.22
C SER A 264 8.07 4.66 21.79
N VAL A 265 8.95 4.08 20.96
CA VAL A 265 9.10 4.43 19.54
C VAL A 265 7.80 4.13 18.77
N LEU A 266 7.19 2.96 18.98
CA LEU A 266 5.92 2.59 18.35
C LEU A 266 4.76 3.46 18.82
N CYS A 267 4.71 3.82 20.11
CA CYS A 267 3.73 4.77 20.64
C CYS A 267 3.89 6.14 20.01
N LEU A 268 5.13 6.64 19.87
CA LEU A 268 5.41 7.91 19.21
C LEU A 268 4.99 7.86 17.73
N ALA A 269 5.32 6.78 17.01
CA ALA A 269 4.87 6.57 15.64
C ALA A 269 3.34 6.55 15.55
N GLY A 270 2.67 5.87 16.49
CA GLY A 270 1.21 5.85 16.60
C GLY A 270 0.62 7.24 16.81
N ILE A 271 1.22 8.05 17.70
CA ILE A 271 0.81 9.44 17.93
C ILE A 271 0.97 10.26 16.64
N VAL A 272 2.12 10.15 15.96
CA VAL A 272 2.39 10.84 14.69
C VAL A 272 1.33 10.48 13.64
N VAL A 273 0.97 9.20 13.53
CA VAL A 273 -0.08 8.74 12.60
C VAL A 273 -1.44 9.31 12.98
N VAL A 274 -1.84 9.21 14.25
CA VAL A 274 -3.15 9.70 14.71
C VAL A 274 -3.28 11.22 14.50
N VAL A 275 -2.27 11.98 14.93
CA VAL A 275 -2.23 13.44 14.75
C VAL A 275 -2.18 13.81 13.27
N GLY A 276 -1.35 13.10 12.49
CA GLY A 276 -1.24 13.26 11.05
C GLY A 276 -2.59 13.09 10.38
N VAL A 277 -3.20 11.90 10.48
CA VAL A 277 -4.52 11.60 9.89
C VAL A 277 -5.59 12.58 10.36
N ALA A 278 -5.62 12.92 11.66
CA ALA A 278 -6.56 13.91 12.17
C ALA A 278 -6.39 15.28 11.50
N TYR A 279 -5.15 15.74 11.35
CA TYR A 279 -4.84 16.97 10.62
C TYR A 279 -5.34 16.90 9.16
N GLN A 280 -5.06 15.81 8.45
CA GLN A 280 -5.49 15.65 7.05
C GLN A 280 -7.02 15.72 6.94
N CYS A 281 -7.73 15.00 7.82
CA CYS A 281 -9.18 15.02 7.89
C CYS A 281 -9.72 16.43 8.18
N VAL A 282 -9.16 17.14 9.17
CA VAL A 282 -9.62 18.48 9.56
C VAL A 282 -9.44 19.49 8.42
N VAL A 283 -8.26 19.51 7.78
CA VAL A 283 -7.99 20.41 6.64
C VAL A 283 -8.91 20.10 5.47
N SER A 284 -9.10 18.83 5.12
CA SER A 284 -9.98 18.45 3.99
C SER A 284 -11.46 18.72 4.25
N LEU A 285 -11.94 18.47 5.47
CA LEU A 285 -13.34 18.69 5.83
C LEU A 285 -13.66 20.18 5.96
N SER A 286 -12.76 20.97 6.56
CA SER A 286 -12.93 22.44 6.69
C SER A 286 -13.02 23.14 5.34
N ALA A 287 -12.32 22.65 4.31
CA ALA A 287 -12.39 23.17 2.95
C ALA A 287 -13.58 22.64 2.12
N GLY A 288 -14.40 21.74 2.69
CA GLY A 288 -15.56 21.16 2.00
C GLY A 288 -15.16 20.15 0.93
N ILE A 289 -14.76 18.94 1.33
CA ILE A 289 -14.25 17.88 0.45
C ILE A 289 -15.13 17.60 -0.79
N GLY A 290 -16.45 17.66 -0.65
CA GLY A 290 -17.41 17.46 -1.75
C GLY A 290 -17.42 18.60 -2.78
N ALA A 291 -16.96 19.79 -2.42
CA ALA A 291 -16.75 20.92 -3.34
C ALA A 291 -15.38 20.86 -4.04
N LEU A 292 -14.43 20.12 -3.48
CA LEU A 292 -13.10 19.93 -4.03
C LEU A 292 -13.04 18.83 -5.11
N ALA A 293 -13.96 17.86 -5.03
CA ALA A 293 -14.10 16.83 -6.04
C ALA A 293 -14.66 17.42 -7.35
N HIS A 294 -14.25 16.85 -8.49
CA HIS A 294 -14.94 17.10 -9.74
C HIS A 294 -16.41 16.69 -9.58
N LYS A 295 -17.33 17.40 -10.25
CA LYS A 295 -18.78 17.18 -10.13
C LYS A 295 -19.27 16.44 -11.37
N PRO A 296 -19.08 15.12 -11.47
CA PRO A 296 -19.59 14.37 -12.60
C PRO A 296 -21.12 14.39 -12.62
N ASP A 297 -21.72 14.18 -13.78
CA ASP A 297 -23.18 14.25 -13.97
C ASP A 297 -23.96 13.28 -13.08
N PHE A 298 -23.35 12.15 -12.69
CA PHE A 298 -23.95 11.18 -11.79
C PHE A 298 -23.86 11.55 -10.29
N ALA A 299 -23.17 12.64 -9.94
CA ALA A 299 -23.06 13.07 -8.55
C ALA A 299 -24.41 13.62 -8.06
N HIS A 300 -25.08 12.88 -7.18
CA HIS A 300 -26.31 13.34 -6.54
C HIS A 300 -26.09 14.71 -5.86
N GLU A 301 -26.94 15.68 -6.18
CA GLU A 301 -26.84 17.07 -5.68
C GLU A 301 -25.48 17.74 -5.97
N GLY A 302 -24.77 17.27 -7.01
CA GLY A 302 -23.45 17.76 -7.39
C GLY A 302 -22.36 17.45 -6.36
N ARG A 303 -22.54 16.40 -5.53
CA ARG A 303 -21.58 15.97 -4.52
C ARG A 303 -21.38 14.45 -4.54
N LEU A 304 -20.13 14.03 -4.37
CA LEU A 304 -19.79 12.62 -4.12
C LEU A 304 -19.62 12.41 -2.62
N SER A 305 -20.22 11.35 -2.09
CA SER A 305 -20.02 10.97 -0.68
C SER A 305 -18.60 10.45 -0.46
N VAL A 306 -18.11 10.50 0.78
CA VAL A 306 -16.80 9.92 1.14
C VAL A 306 -16.75 8.43 0.81
N LEU A 307 -17.85 7.70 1.06
CA LEU A 307 -17.95 6.28 0.73
C LEU A 307 -17.85 6.03 -0.78
N TYR A 308 -18.44 6.91 -1.61
CA TYR A 308 -18.29 6.85 -3.05
C TYR A 308 -16.83 7.05 -3.47
N LEU A 309 -16.22 8.14 -2.97
CA LEU A 309 -14.84 8.50 -3.28
C LEU A 309 -13.84 7.44 -2.83
N LEU A 310 -14.15 6.67 -1.78
CA LEU A 310 -13.32 5.57 -1.29
C LEU A 310 -13.59 4.28 -2.09
N GLY A 311 -14.86 3.95 -2.33
CA GLY A 311 -15.27 2.74 -3.05
C GLY A 311 -14.73 2.72 -4.48
N SER A 312 -14.83 3.84 -5.21
CA SER A 312 -14.25 3.94 -6.56
C SER A 312 -12.72 3.88 -6.54
N HIS A 313 -12.11 4.45 -5.50
CA HIS A 313 -10.66 4.54 -5.35
C HIS A 313 -10.02 3.17 -5.16
N PHE A 314 -10.64 2.23 -4.43
CA PHE A 314 -10.08 0.88 -4.36
C PHE A 314 -9.91 0.25 -5.74
N PHE A 315 -10.90 0.41 -6.64
CA PHE A 315 -10.79 -0.10 -8.02
C PHE A 315 -9.71 0.59 -8.84
N GLU A 316 -9.55 1.91 -8.67
CA GLU A 316 -8.49 2.71 -9.31
C GLU A 316 -7.08 2.20 -9.00
N HIS A 317 -6.92 1.49 -7.88
CA HIS A 317 -5.67 1.02 -7.33
C HIS A 317 -5.48 -0.51 -7.39
N VAL A 318 -6.22 -1.21 -8.26
CA VAL A 318 -6.09 -2.67 -8.42
C VAL A 318 -4.70 -3.05 -8.94
N LEU A 319 -4.24 -2.44 -10.03
CA LEU A 319 -2.91 -2.72 -10.60
C LEU A 319 -1.78 -2.38 -9.62
N ASP A 320 -1.92 -1.27 -8.91
CA ASP A 320 -1.02 -0.81 -7.87
C ASP A 320 -0.83 -1.85 -6.76
N SER A 321 -1.94 -2.44 -6.28
CA SER A 321 -1.91 -3.46 -5.23
C SER A 321 -1.21 -4.76 -5.68
N ILE A 322 -1.39 -5.14 -6.96
CA ILE A 322 -0.70 -6.30 -7.55
C ILE A 322 0.80 -6.02 -7.63
N TYR A 323 1.19 -4.85 -8.15
CA TYR A 323 2.59 -4.42 -8.23
C TYR A 323 3.25 -4.39 -6.85
N PHE A 324 2.61 -3.75 -5.88
CA PHE A 324 3.10 -3.67 -4.50
C PHE A 324 3.32 -5.06 -3.90
N GLY A 325 2.32 -5.95 -3.99
CA GLY A 325 2.42 -7.30 -3.47
C GLY A 325 3.54 -8.12 -4.11
N LEU A 326 3.65 -8.08 -5.45
CA LEU A 326 4.72 -8.74 -6.18
C LEU A 326 6.10 -8.20 -5.80
N LEU A 327 6.25 -6.87 -5.71
CA LEU A 327 7.50 -6.20 -5.38
C LEU A 327 7.97 -6.55 -3.97
N VAL A 328 7.08 -6.47 -2.97
CA VAL A 328 7.41 -6.84 -1.59
C VAL A 328 7.88 -8.28 -1.49
N LEU A 329 7.14 -9.22 -2.11
CA LEU A 329 7.47 -10.65 -2.04
C LEU A 329 8.74 -10.99 -2.82
N TRP A 330 8.97 -10.34 -3.97
CA TRP A 330 10.19 -10.49 -4.75
C TRP A 330 11.42 -10.02 -3.97
N LEU A 331 11.38 -8.79 -3.45
CA LEU A 331 12.47 -8.21 -2.67
C LEU A 331 12.75 -9.01 -1.39
N TYR A 332 11.69 -9.49 -0.72
CA TYR A 332 11.84 -10.40 0.43
C TYR A 332 12.56 -11.69 0.06
N GLY A 333 12.16 -12.33 -1.06
CA GLY A 333 12.80 -13.54 -1.56
C GLY A 333 14.29 -13.33 -1.88
N LEU A 334 14.64 -12.19 -2.48
CA LEU A 334 16.05 -11.84 -2.76
C LEU A 334 16.88 -11.68 -1.48
N GLY A 335 16.34 -11.05 -0.44
CA GLY A 335 17.03 -10.86 0.83
C GLY A 335 17.27 -12.17 1.58
N VAL A 336 16.31 -13.10 1.50
CA VAL A 336 16.40 -14.41 2.14
C VAL A 336 17.52 -15.28 1.51
N ASN A 337 17.61 -15.32 0.18
CA ASN A 337 18.61 -16.16 -0.52
C ASN A 337 20.05 -15.78 -0.19
N ARG A 338 20.34 -14.49 0.03
CA ARG A 338 21.69 -14.01 0.39
C ARG A 338 22.11 -14.45 1.80
N GLY A 339 21.16 -14.60 2.72
CA GLY A 339 21.43 -15.01 4.10
C GLY A 339 21.75 -16.50 4.26
N GLY A 340 21.26 -17.35 3.34
CA GLY A 340 21.52 -18.79 3.34
C GLY A 340 22.96 -19.13 2.92
N ALA A 341 23.43 -18.55 1.82
CA ALA A 341 24.77 -18.81 1.30
C ALA A 341 25.89 -18.45 2.31
N ALA A 342 25.73 -17.34 3.04
CA ALA A 342 26.71 -16.91 4.04
C ALA A 342 26.83 -17.85 5.26
N HIS A 343 25.84 -18.75 5.47
CA HIS A 343 25.84 -19.70 6.58
C HIS A 343 26.40 -21.08 6.20
N GLU A 344 26.46 -21.42 4.92
CA GLU A 344 27.07 -22.68 4.44
C GLU A 344 28.60 -22.55 4.30
N ASP A 345 29.11 -21.33 4.13
CA ASP A 345 30.54 -21.03 3.97
C ASP A 345 31.28 -20.73 5.30
N ALA A 346 30.60 -20.77 6.45
CA ALA A 346 31.14 -20.43 7.77
C ALA A 346 31.19 -21.62 8.74
#